data_AF-A0A831QLR3-F1
#
_entry.id   AF-A0A831QLR3-F1
#
_cell.length_a   1.000
_cell.length_b   1.000
_cell.length_c   1.000
_cell.angle_alpha   90.00
_cell.angle_beta   90.00
_cell.angle_gamma   90.00
#
_symmetry.space_group_name_H-M   'P 1'
#
loop_
_entity.id
_entity.type
_entity.pdbx_description
1 polymer ?
#
loop_
_entity_poly.entity_id
_entity_poly.type
_entity_poly.pdbx_seq_one_letter_code
_entity_poly.pdbx_strand_id
1 'polypeptide(L)' 'MQAKKRTLVMGVLNITPDSFSDGGRLNSRAAVVRRIEEMIAAGADIL' A
#
# COMPACT_ATOMS: atom_id res chain seq x y z
N MET A 1 -10.80 31.74 8.37
CA MET A 1 -11.56 30.65 7.72
C MET A 1 -11.04 29.33 8.28
N GLN A 2 -11.92 28.40 8.66
CA GLN A 2 -11.51 27.10 9.18
C GLN A 2 -11.18 26.17 8.00
N ALA A 3 -9.98 25.60 7.96
CA ALA A 3 -9.62 24.66 6.90
C ALA A 3 -10.51 23.42 7.00
N LYS A 4 -11.19 23.08 5.90
CA LYS A 4 -12.07 21.91 5.84
C LYS A 4 -11.20 20.66 5.95
N LYS A 5 -11.42 19.82 6.97
CA LYS A 5 -10.73 18.51 7.07
C LYS A 5 -11.14 17.65 5.87
N ARG A 6 -10.15 17.21 5.09
CA ARG A 6 -10.35 16.26 3.98
C ARG A 6 -10.31 14.83 4.52
N THR A 7 -11.13 13.95 3.96
CA THR A 7 -11.06 12.50 4.21
C THR A 7 -9.72 11.95 3.73
N LEU A 8 -9.06 11.16 4.57
CA LEU A 8 -7.80 10.49 4.24
C LEU A 8 -8.06 9.09 3.70
N VAL A 9 -7.25 8.67 2.74
CA VAL A 9 -7.27 7.31 2.19
C VAL A 9 -6.13 6.50 2.81
N MET A 10 -6.48 5.41 3.49
CA MET A 10 -5.50 4.43 3.99
C MET A 10 -5.44 3.24 3.03
N GLY A 11 -4.28 3.04 2.43
CA GLY A 11 -3.95 1.80 1.75
C GLY A 11 -3.59 0.73 2.78
N VAL A 12 -4.00 -0.51 2.54
CA VAL A 12 -3.64 -1.66 3.39
C VAL A 12 -2.78 -2.60 2.57
N LEU A 13 -1.55 -2.83 3.03
CA LEU A 13 -0.62 -3.79 2.42
C LEU A 13 -0.42 -4.99 3.34
N ASN A 14 -1.14 -6.07 3.07
CA ASN A 14 -0.96 -7.33 3.79
C ASN A 14 0.23 -8.09 3.21
N ILE A 15 1.24 -8.36 4.04
CA ILE A 15 2.43 -9.13 3.67
C ILE A 15 2.48 -10.35 4.58
N THR A 16 2.41 -11.54 4.00
CA THR A 16 2.60 -12.81 4.71
C THR A 16 3.81 -13.54 4.12
N PRO A 17 4.79 -13.98 4.93
CA PRO A 17 6.00 -14.67 4.45
C PRO A 17 5.74 -16.01 3.73
N ASP A 18 4.51 -16.51 3.79
CA ASP A 18 4.12 -17.89 3.50
C ASP A 18 2.90 -18.03 2.57
N SER A 19 2.52 -16.99 1.83
CA SER A 19 1.36 -17.06 0.92
C SER A 19 1.68 -17.72 -0.43
N PHE A 20 1.30 -18.99 -0.55
CA PHE A 20 1.16 -19.69 -1.83
C PHE A 20 0.02 -19.11 -2.70
N SER A 21 -0.90 -18.31 -2.10
CA SER A 21 -2.13 -17.83 -2.75
C SER A 21 -1.93 -16.70 -3.77
N ASP A 22 -0.89 -15.88 -3.63
CA ASP A 22 -0.72 -14.67 -4.46
C ASP A 22 0.24 -14.86 -5.64
N GLY A 23 0.73 -16.09 -5.82
CA GLY A 23 1.75 -16.43 -6.83
C GLY A 23 3.12 -15.83 -6.53
N GLY A 24 3.38 -15.45 -5.28
CA GLY A 24 4.66 -14.94 -4.84
C GLY A 24 5.00 -13.51 -5.26
N ARG A 25 4.00 -12.72 -5.69
CA ARG A 25 4.20 -11.36 -6.21
C ARG A 25 4.78 -10.36 -5.21
N LEU A 26 4.78 -10.66 -3.91
CA LEU A 26 5.40 -9.86 -2.86
C LEU A 26 6.51 -10.60 -2.12
N ASN A 27 7.04 -11.70 -2.67
CA ASN A 27 8.06 -12.54 -2.04
C ASN A 27 9.45 -11.90 -1.94
N SER A 28 9.58 -10.65 -2.39
CA SER A 28 10.81 -9.89 -2.24
C SER A 28 10.51 -8.49 -1.72
N ARG A 29 11.45 -7.97 -0.94
CA ARG A 29 11.42 -6.58 -0.48
C ARG A 29 11.24 -5.58 -1.64
N ALA A 30 11.84 -5.86 -2.79
CA ALA A 30 11.71 -5.01 -3.97
C ALA A 30 10.26 -4.95 -4.49
N ALA A 31 9.55 -6.08 -4.49
CA ALA A 31 8.17 -6.11 -4.92
C ALA A 31 7.22 -5.42 -3.94
N VAL A 32 7.49 -5.53 -2.63
CA VAL A 32 6.80 -4.77 -1.58
C VAL A 32 6.98 -3.27 -1.77
N VAL A 33 8.21 -2.81 -2.02
CA VAL A 33 8.51 -1.40 -2.27
C VAL A 33 7.78 -0.90 -3.52
N ARG A 34 7.81 -1.65 -4.63
CA ARG A 34 7.07 -1.26 -5.84
C ARG A 34 5.58 -1.12 -5.57
N ARG A 35 5.00 -2.03 -4.76
CA ARG A 35 3.58 -1.97 -4.42
C ARG A 35 3.24 -0.74 -3.57
N ILE A 36 4.11 -0.37 -2.64
CA ILE A 36 4.01 0.87 -1.86
C ILE A 36 4.02 2.09 -2.79
N GLU A 37 4.95 2.16 -3.73
CA GLU A 37 5.05 3.26 -4.71
C GLU A 37 3.77 3.40 -5.55
N GLU A 38 3.20 2.29 -6.01
CA GLU A 38 1.92 2.27 -6.72
C GLU A 38 0.77 2.83 -5.87
N MET A 39 0.72 2.49 -4.58
CA MET A 39 -0.32 2.96 -3.66
C MET A 39 -0.19 4.46 -3.38
N ILE A 40 1.03 4.97 -3.26
CA ILE A 40 1.30 6.42 -3.15
C ILE A 40 0.83 7.13 -4.43
N ALA A 41 1.19 6.61 -5.60
CA ALA A 41 0.78 7.18 -6.89
C ALA A 41 -0.74 7.17 -7.08
N ALA A 42 -1.45 6.20 -6.48
CA ALA A 42 -2.90 6.12 -6.47
C ALA A 42 -3.58 7.08 -5.46
N GLY A 43 -2.81 7.80 -4.64
CA GLY A 43 -3.32 8.79 -3.69
C GLY A 43 -3.60 8.26 -2.28
N ALA A 44 -2.94 7.17 -1.88
CA ALA A 44 -2.95 6.76 -0.47
C ALA A 44 -2.24 7.83 0.39
N ASP A 45 -2.94 8.32 1.40
CA ASP A 45 -2.41 9.26 2.39
C ASP A 45 -1.66 8.51 3.52
N ILE A 46 -2.01 7.24 3.75
CA ILE A 46 -1.46 6.33 4.77
C ILE A 46 -1.30 4.93 4.14
N LEU A 47 -0.29 4.16 4.56
CA LEU A 47 -0.01 2.79 4.10
C LEU A 47 0.14 1.82 5.27
#